data_AF-A0A2D6PU46-F1
#
_entry.id   AF-A0A2D6PU46-F1
#
_cell.length_a   1.000
_cell.length_b   1.000
_cell.length_c   1.000
_cell.angle_alpha   90.00
_cell.angle_beta   90.00
_cell.angle_gamma   90.00
#
_symmetry.space_group_name_H-M   'P 1'
#
loop_
_entity.id
_entity.type
_entity.pdbx_description
1 polymer ?
#
loop_
_entity_poly.entity_id
_entity_poly.type
_entity_poly.pdbx_seq_one_letter_code
_entity_poly.pdbx_strand_id
1 'polypeptide(L)'
;MTPSRTSIVATRERGITLIMIVLIIGAIFIAAGVALPEITSRIDNQTSRETSDRISDLQEAMTAYTRDLQQLPTSLDHLGRTNGTRAWRGPYVQQIIQGWAGQAGDYRRDNWNRTYRWRRTNRYQGTIISSGPNGRFGDSDDLRIAISVFDVLRSITMDRLDVVNIAISNYNARFGQSAPLWGSAAMIVRQLQLRRFLPRGPVFDRDAFGAPLRTVGRPVTAFSSRNTRR
;
A
#
# COMPACT_ATOMS: atom_id res chain seq x y z
N MET A 1 -98.74 11.75 -12.85
CA MET A 1 -97.50 11.01 -13.16
C MET A 1 -96.92 11.58 -14.44
N THR A 2 -95.85 12.35 -14.32
CA THR A 2 -95.19 13.13 -15.39
C THR A 2 -93.68 12.91 -15.26
N PRO A 3 -92.94 12.55 -16.31
CA PRO A 3 -91.51 12.28 -16.19
C PRO A 3 -90.68 13.57 -16.28
N SER A 4 -89.74 13.73 -15.34
CA SER A 4 -88.70 14.75 -15.35
C SER A 4 -87.62 14.40 -16.39
N ARG A 5 -87.35 15.31 -17.33
CA ARG A 5 -86.26 15.17 -18.31
C ARG A 5 -84.94 15.70 -17.73
N THR A 6 -83.97 14.81 -17.57
CA THR A 6 -82.57 15.14 -17.25
C THR A 6 -81.88 15.67 -18.51
N SER A 7 -81.34 16.88 -18.47
CA SER A 7 -80.47 17.43 -19.52
C SER A 7 -79.01 17.04 -19.25
N ILE A 8 -78.43 16.25 -20.16
CA ILE A 8 -77.01 15.89 -20.13
C ILE A 8 -76.26 16.98 -20.91
N VAL A 9 -75.40 17.75 -20.24
CA VAL A 9 -74.51 18.73 -20.89
C VAL A 9 -73.33 17.97 -21.48
N ALA A 10 -73.24 17.92 -22.81
CA ALA A 10 -72.13 17.32 -23.53
C ALA A 10 -70.94 18.30 -23.58
N THR A 11 -69.84 17.96 -22.91
CA THR A 11 -68.58 18.70 -23.00
C THR A 11 -67.95 18.41 -24.37
N ARG A 12 -67.67 19.47 -25.14
CA ARG A 12 -67.08 19.36 -26.49
C ARG A 12 -65.63 18.90 -26.38
N GLU A 13 -65.37 17.63 -26.63
CA GLU A 13 -64.02 17.10 -26.79
C GLU A 13 -63.36 17.75 -28.02
N ARG A 14 -62.34 18.58 -27.78
CA ARG A 14 -61.51 19.14 -28.86
C ARG A 14 -60.56 18.03 -29.32
N GLY A 15 -60.85 17.44 -30.47
CA GLY A 15 -59.97 16.50 -31.14
C GLY A 15 -58.59 17.13 -31.35
N ILE A 16 -57.56 16.41 -30.91
CA ILE A 16 -56.15 16.75 -31.12
C ILE A 16 -55.92 16.80 -32.63
N THR A 17 -55.51 17.96 -33.15
CA THR A 17 -55.30 18.13 -34.58
C THR A 17 -54.05 17.37 -35.04
N LEU A 18 -54.11 16.81 -36.25
CA LEU A 18 -53.00 16.08 -36.90
C LEU A 18 -51.69 16.88 -36.90
N ILE A 19 -51.79 18.20 -37.09
CA ILE A 19 -50.63 19.11 -37.05
C ILE A 19 -49.92 19.09 -35.69
N MET A 20 -50.66 18.95 -34.60
CA MET A 20 -50.11 18.97 -33.24
C MET A 20 -49.31 17.70 -32.94
N ILE A 21 -49.78 16.55 -33.43
CA ILE A 21 -49.05 15.28 -33.33
C ILE A 21 -47.74 15.34 -34.13
N VAL A 22 -47.79 15.87 -35.35
CA VAL A 22 -46.59 16.05 -36.19
C VAL A 22 -45.59 17.00 -35.52
N LEU A 23 -46.07 18.09 -34.90
CA LEU A 23 -45.22 19.06 -34.24
C LEU A 23 -44.57 18.50 -32.97
N ILE A 24 -45.31 17.70 -32.18
CA ILE A 24 -44.77 17.01 -30.99
C ILE A 24 -43.71 15.98 -31.40
N ILE A 25 -43.98 15.17 -32.41
CA ILE A 25 -43.01 14.17 -32.90
C ILE A 25 -41.76 14.85 -33.45
N GLY A 26 -41.92 15.94 -34.23
CA GLY A 26 -40.79 16.74 -34.72
C GLY A 26 -39.95 17.32 -33.59
N ALA A 27 -40.58 17.87 -32.56
CA ALA A 27 -39.88 18.37 -31.37
C ALA A 27 -39.15 17.27 -30.61
N ILE A 28 -39.73 16.07 -30.49
CA ILE A 28 -39.09 14.91 -29.85
C ILE A 28 -37.87 14.44 -30.66
N PHE A 29 -37.93 14.42 -31.99
CA PHE A 29 -36.78 14.09 -32.84
C PHE A 29 -35.62 15.08 -32.67
N ILE A 30 -35.93 16.38 -32.60
CA ILE A 30 -34.93 17.43 -32.36
C ILE A 30 -34.32 17.28 -30.96
N ALA A 31 -35.15 17.02 -29.94
CA ALA A 31 -34.68 16.83 -28.56
C ALA A 31 -33.87 15.54 -28.36
N ALA A 32 -34.25 14.44 -29.03
CA ALA A 32 -33.55 13.16 -28.97
C ALA A 32 -32.17 13.20 -29.63
N GLY A 33 -31.93 14.14 -30.56
CA GLY A 33 -30.62 14.35 -31.18
C GLY A 33 -29.55 14.94 -30.24
N VAL A 34 -29.93 15.44 -29.06
CA VAL A 34 -29.01 16.06 -28.08
C VAL A 34 -29.10 15.35 -26.73
N ALA A 35 -28.90 14.04 -26.74
CA ALA A 35 -28.61 13.27 -25.53
C ALA A 35 -27.23 12.60 -25.68
N LEU A 36 -26.17 13.37 -25.43
CA LEU A 36 -24.84 12.80 -25.22
C LEU A 36 -24.76 12.30 -23.76
N PRO A 37 -24.41 11.03 -23.51
CA PRO A 37 -24.18 10.57 -22.15
C PRO A 37 -22.80 11.07 -21.68
N GLU A 38 -22.76 12.21 -20.99
CA GLU A 38 -21.60 12.58 -20.17
C GLU A 38 -21.70 11.94 -18.78
N ILE A 39 -21.42 10.64 -18.66
CA ILE A 39 -21.33 9.95 -17.35
C ILE A 39 -20.13 9.00 -17.32
N THR A 40 -18.91 9.52 -17.45
CA THR A 40 -17.68 8.72 -17.21
C THR A 40 -16.69 9.42 -16.28
N SER A 41 -16.61 10.76 -16.33
CA SER A 41 -15.58 11.52 -15.59
C SER A 41 -15.67 11.45 -14.06
N ARG A 42 -16.86 11.20 -13.47
CA ARG A 42 -17.01 11.06 -12.00
C ARG A 42 -16.64 9.66 -11.49
N ILE A 43 -16.94 8.63 -12.28
CA ILE A 43 -16.66 7.23 -11.95
C ILE A 43 -15.15 6.99 -11.99
N ASP A 44 -14.48 7.48 -13.04
CA ASP A 44 -13.03 7.30 -13.20
C ASP A 44 -12.23 7.93 -12.05
N ASN A 45 -12.68 9.07 -11.52
CA ASN A 45 -12.03 9.71 -10.37
C ASN A 45 -12.22 8.93 -9.07
N GLN A 46 -13.39 8.35 -8.82
CA GLN A 46 -13.63 7.52 -7.63
C GLN A 46 -12.84 6.21 -7.72
N THR A 47 -12.91 5.51 -8.85
CA THR A 47 -12.17 4.26 -9.07
C THR A 47 -10.66 4.47 -9.00
N SER A 48 -10.16 5.63 -9.47
CA SER A 48 -8.76 6.00 -9.32
C SER A 48 -8.35 6.21 -7.87
N ARG A 49 -9.21 6.86 -7.06
CA ARG A 49 -8.97 7.03 -5.62
C ARG A 49 -8.96 5.69 -4.90
N GLU A 50 -9.96 4.85 -5.13
CA GLU A 50 -10.02 3.52 -4.55
C GLU A 50 -8.82 2.65 -4.96
N THR A 51 -8.36 2.77 -6.21
CA THR A 51 -7.13 2.10 -6.68
C THR A 51 -5.90 2.63 -5.93
N SER A 52 -5.82 3.94 -5.70
CA SER A 52 -4.75 4.54 -4.89
C SER A 52 -4.77 4.01 -3.45
N ASP A 53 -5.96 3.87 -2.86
CA ASP A 53 -6.13 3.30 -1.52
C ASP A 53 -5.68 1.83 -1.48
N ARG A 54 -6.05 1.03 -2.48
CA ARG A 54 -5.55 -0.35 -2.61
C ARG A 54 -4.03 -0.43 -2.76
N ILE A 55 -3.40 0.52 -3.45
CA ILE A 55 -1.94 0.59 -3.54
C ILE A 55 -1.33 0.97 -2.18
N SER A 56 -2.01 1.82 -1.39
CA SER A 56 -1.61 2.12 -0.01
C SER A 56 -1.64 0.86 0.85
N ASP A 57 -2.69 0.05 0.76
CA ASP A 57 -2.76 -1.25 1.46
C ASP A 57 -1.58 -2.17 1.05
N LEU A 58 -1.26 -2.22 -0.25
CA LEU A 58 -0.11 -2.98 -0.75
C LEU A 58 1.21 -2.46 -0.18
N GLN A 59 1.35 -1.14 -0.02
CA GLN A 59 2.52 -0.54 0.61
C GLN A 59 2.66 -0.96 2.09
N GLU A 60 1.56 -1.08 2.81
CA GLU A 60 1.55 -1.61 4.18
C GLU A 60 1.96 -3.09 4.22
N ALA A 61 1.43 -3.91 3.32
CA ALA A 61 1.84 -5.32 3.17
C ALA A 61 3.34 -5.46 2.82
N MET A 62 3.86 -4.61 1.93
CA MET A 62 5.28 -4.54 1.61
C MET A 62 6.14 -4.08 2.78
N THR A 63 5.60 -3.20 3.62
CA THR A 63 6.25 -2.76 4.87
C THR A 63 6.35 -3.93 5.85
N ALA A 64 5.28 -4.70 6.03
CA ALA A 64 5.30 -5.91 6.85
C ALA A 64 6.29 -6.96 6.32
N TYR A 65 6.29 -7.22 5.00
CA TYR A 65 7.28 -8.06 4.33
C TYR A 65 8.72 -7.58 4.60
N THR A 66 8.95 -6.26 4.52
CA THR A 66 10.26 -5.66 4.77
C THR A 66 10.70 -5.80 6.23
N ARG A 67 9.78 -5.76 7.20
CA ARG A 67 10.14 -5.95 8.61
C ARG A 67 10.78 -7.32 8.87
N ASP A 68 10.33 -8.33 8.16
CA ASP A 68 10.87 -9.70 8.30
C ASP A 68 12.11 -9.95 7.43
N LEU A 69 12.10 -9.45 6.19
CA LEU A 69 13.09 -9.82 5.17
C LEU A 69 14.10 -8.72 4.85
N GLN A 70 13.89 -7.53 5.40
CA GLN A 70 14.74 -6.33 5.26
C GLN A 70 14.95 -5.87 3.81
N GLN A 71 14.02 -6.22 2.93
CA GLN A 71 13.99 -5.80 1.53
C GLN A 71 12.56 -5.85 0.99
N LEU A 72 12.30 -5.06 -0.06
CA LEU A 72 11.07 -5.14 -0.83
C LEU A 72 11.01 -6.43 -1.67
N PRO A 73 9.80 -6.96 -1.90
CA PRO A 73 9.62 -8.17 -2.69
C PRO A 73 10.03 -7.96 -4.16
N THR A 74 10.53 -9.01 -4.81
CA THR A 74 10.79 -9.03 -6.26
C THR A 74 9.52 -9.10 -7.09
N SER A 75 8.47 -9.73 -6.56
CA SER A 75 7.14 -9.90 -7.15
C SER A 75 6.09 -9.68 -6.08
N LEU A 76 4.93 -9.11 -6.44
CA LEU A 76 3.78 -9.00 -5.53
C LEU A 76 3.35 -10.35 -4.99
N ASP A 77 3.57 -11.45 -5.72
CA ASP A 77 3.26 -12.82 -5.28
C ASP A 77 3.88 -13.19 -3.93
N HIS A 78 5.06 -12.62 -3.62
CA HIS A 78 5.78 -12.91 -2.38
C HIS A 78 5.11 -12.31 -1.13
N LEU A 79 4.11 -11.44 -1.31
CA LEU A 79 3.28 -10.96 -0.23
C LEU A 79 2.29 -12.03 0.23
N GLY A 80 1.74 -12.82 -0.69
CA GLY A 80 0.81 -13.91 -0.40
C GLY A 80 1.47 -15.27 -0.19
N ARG A 81 2.67 -15.48 -0.73
CA ARG A 81 3.34 -16.79 -0.73
C ARG A 81 4.81 -16.67 -0.35
N THR A 82 5.30 -17.60 0.46
CA THR A 82 6.73 -17.67 0.76
C THR A 82 7.56 -18.01 -0.49
N ASN A 83 8.77 -17.48 -0.56
CA ASN A 83 9.80 -17.90 -1.52
C ASN A 83 10.80 -18.92 -0.92
N GLY A 84 10.44 -19.55 0.22
CA GLY A 84 11.29 -20.51 0.93
C GLY A 84 12.21 -19.88 1.99
N THR A 85 12.14 -18.57 2.22
CA THR A 85 12.98 -17.92 3.23
C THR A 85 12.46 -18.18 4.64
N ARG A 86 13.32 -18.70 5.54
CA ARG A 86 12.96 -19.00 6.94
C ARG A 86 12.49 -17.79 7.76
N ALA A 87 12.90 -16.59 7.35
CA ALA A 87 12.51 -15.35 8.01
C ALA A 87 11.09 -14.88 7.64
N TRP A 88 10.46 -15.45 6.60
CA TRP A 88 9.12 -15.09 6.17
C TRP A 88 8.07 -15.50 7.22
N ARG A 89 7.19 -14.58 7.61
CA ARG A 89 6.11 -14.79 8.59
C ARG A 89 4.72 -14.50 8.04
N GLY A 90 4.61 -14.34 6.71
CA GLY A 90 3.36 -14.01 6.03
C GLY A 90 2.30 -15.13 6.08
N PRO A 91 1.16 -14.96 5.40
CA PRO A 91 0.88 -13.98 4.34
C PRO A 91 0.69 -12.54 4.81
N TYR A 92 1.21 -11.56 4.06
CA TYR A 92 1.15 -10.12 4.40
C TYR A 92 -0.07 -9.38 3.79
N VAL A 93 -0.85 -10.08 2.98
CA VAL A 93 -2.03 -9.55 2.24
C VAL A 93 -3.35 -10.05 2.82
N GLN A 94 -3.34 -10.67 4.00
CA GLN A 94 -4.52 -11.33 4.54
C GLN A 94 -5.67 -10.34 4.82
N GLN A 95 -5.35 -9.18 5.37
CA GLN A 95 -6.32 -8.09 5.58
C GLN A 95 -6.83 -7.52 4.25
N ILE A 96 -5.96 -7.43 3.26
CA ILE A 96 -6.27 -6.95 1.90
C ILE A 96 -7.29 -7.87 1.23
N ILE A 97 -7.03 -9.18 1.26
CA ILE A 97 -7.89 -10.20 0.65
C ILE A 97 -9.27 -10.28 1.34
N GLN A 98 -9.34 -9.98 2.64
CA GLN A 98 -10.59 -10.02 3.42
C GLN A 98 -11.39 -8.70 3.38
N GLY A 99 -10.72 -7.56 3.25
CA GLY A 99 -11.32 -6.23 3.36
C GLY A 99 -11.89 -5.66 2.06
N TRP A 100 -11.44 -6.16 0.90
CA TRP A 100 -11.93 -5.69 -0.40
C TRP A 100 -13.30 -6.30 -0.73
N ALA A 101 -14.37 -5.60 -0.34
CA ALA A 101 -15.74 -6.03 -0.59
C ALA A 101 -16.03 -6.25 -2.09
N GLY A 102 -16.49 -7.45 -2.47
CA GLY A 102 -17.15 -7.71 -3.76
C GLY A 102 -16.55 -8.82 -4.63
N GLN A 103 -15.27 -9.14 -4.47
CA GLN A 103 -14.61 -10.31 -5.07
C GLN A 103 -13.51 -10.71 -4.09
N ALA A 104 -13.29 -12.01 -3.86
CA ALA A 104 -12.05 -12.48 -3.22
C ALA A 104 -10.89 -12.06 -4.14
N GLY A 105 -10.47 -10.80 -4.01
CA GLY A 105 -9.81 -10.05 -5.04
C GLY A 105 -8.36 -10.47 -5.12
N ASP A 106 -7.90 -10.76 -6.34
CA ASP A 106 -6.48 -10.88 -6.60
C ASP A 106 -5.81 -9.54 -6.24
N TYR A 107 -5.11 -9.47 -5.10
CA TYR A 107 -4.44 -8.27 -4.59
C TYR A 107 -3.41 -7.67 -5.57
N ARG A 108 -3.10 -8.40 -6.64
CA ARG A 108 -2.23 -7.98 -7.72
C ARG A 108 -2.97 -7.17 -8.79
N ARG A 109 -4.27 -6.90 -8.62
CA ARG A 109 -5.12 -6.20 -9.59
C ARG A 109 -5.70 -4.90 -9.03
N ASP A 110 -5.88 -3.93 -9.93
CA ASP A 110 -6.55 -2.66 -9.64
C ASP A 110 -8.09 -2.76 -9.71
N ASN A 111 -8.78 -1.62 -9.52
CA ASN A 111 -10.25 -1.60 -9.52
C ASN A 111 -10.86 -1.77 -10.92
N TRP A 112 -10.07 -1.68 -11.98
CA TRP A 112 -10.46 -2.06 -13.33
C TRP A 112 -10.12 -3.52 -13.66
N ASN A 113 -9.75 -4.32 -12.64
CA ASN A 113 -9.37 -5.73 -12.74
C ASN A 113 -8.12 -5.98 -13.61
N ARG A 114 -7.23 -4.98 -13.71
CA ARG A 114 -5.97 -5.07 -14.46
C ARG A 114 -4.81 -5.31 -13.52
N THR A 115 -3.85 -6.12 -13.92
CA THR A 115 -2.70 -6.46 -13.08
C THR A 115 -1.77 -5.25 -12.93
N TYR A 116 -1.41 -4.92 -11.70
CA TYR A 116 -0.41 -3.90 -11.41
C TYR A 116 0.94 -4.30 -12.01
N ARG A 117 1.67 -3.30 -12.51
CA ARG A 117 3.09 -3.44 -12.86
C ARG A 117 3.94 -3.04 -11.66
N TRP A 118 4.58 -4.02 -11.04
CA TRP A 118 5.59 -3.79 -10.00
C TRP A 118 6.99 -3.67 -10.62
N ARG A 119 7.64 -2.53 -10.40
CA ARG A 119 9.03 -2.29 -10.82
C ARG A 119 9.88 -1.96 -9.61
N ARG A 120 10.66 -2.94 -9.15
CA ARG A 120 11.64 -2.73 -8.08
C ARG A 120 12.87 -2.00 -8.62
N THR A 121 13.17 -0.82 -8.09
CA THR A 121 14.37 -0.04 -8.46
C THR A 121 15.61 -0.57 -7.75
N ASN A 122 15.48 -0.86 -6.46
CA ASN A 122 16.53 -1.47 -5.64
C ASN A 122 15.88 -2.24 -4.48
N ARG A 123 16.68 -2.75 -3.53
CA ARG A 123 16.16 -3.52 -2.38
C ARG A 123 15.16 -2.75 -1.51
N TYR A 124 15.17 -1.42 -1.54
CA TYR A 124 14.45 -0.56 -0.60
C TYR A 124 13.46 0.40 -1.29
N GLN A 125 13.44 0.42 -2.62
CA GLN A 125 12.56 1.29 -3.41
C GLN A 125 12.01 0.59 -4.65
N GLY A 126 10.83 1.02 -5.09
CA GLY A 126 10.22 0.62 -6.34
C GLY A 126 9.02 1.47 -6.71
N THR A 127 8.30 1.07 -7.74
CA THR A 127 7.09 1.74 -8.20
C THR A 127 6.02 0.71 -8.51
N ILE A 128 4.81 0.93 -7.99
CA ILE A 128 3.60 0.21 -8.41
C ILE A 128 2.88 1.09 -9.44
N ILE A 129 2.47 0.49 -10.56
CA ILE A 129 1.79 1.19 -11.65
C ILE A 129 0.47 0.47 -11.97
N SER A 130 -0.65 1.18 -11.97
CA SER A 130 -1.91 0.76 -12.59
C SER A 130 -2.04 1.45 -13.96
N SER A 131 -2.59 0.72 -14.93
CA SER A 131 -2.82 1.20 -16.30
C SER A 131 -4.10 2.03 -16.47
N GLY A 132 -4.69 2.49 -15.36
CA GLY A 132 -5.87 3.35 -15.38
C GLY A 132 -7.10 2.75 -16.06
N PRO A 133 -8.11 3.60 -16.37
CA PRO A 133 -9.33 3.23 -17.08
C PRO A 133 -9.10 2.65 -18.48
N ASN A 134 -8.10 3.14 -19.22
CA ASN A 134 -7.90 2.74 -20.62
C ASN A 134 -7.14 1.40 -20.78
N GLY A 135 -6.45 0.95 -19.74
CA GLY A 135 -5.71 -0.31 -19.72
C GLY A 135 -4.38 -0.31 -20.49
N ARG A 136 -3.89 0.85 -20.87
CA ARG A 136 -2.63 1.07 -21.59
C ARG A 136 -1.65 1.72 -20.62
N PHE A 137 -0.40 1.25 -20.66
CA PHE A 137 0.66 1.87 -19.88
C PHE A 137 1.38 2.92 -20.71
N GLY A 138 1.85 3.98 -20.06
CA GLY A 138 2.73 5.00 -20.66
C GLY A 138 2.02 6.30 -21.02
N ASP A 139 0.77 6.47 -20.62
CA ASP A 139 -0.02 7.68 -20.84
C ASP A 139 -0.32 8.39 -19.51
N SER A 140 -1.30 9.31 -19.56
CA SER A 140 -1.65 10.24 -18.49
C SER A 140 -2.62 9.68 -17.45
N ASP A 141 -3.33 8.59 -17.73
CA ASP A 141 -4.26 7.96 -16.77
C ASP A 141 -3.62 6.85 -15.92
N ASP A 142 -2.37 6.51 -16.21
CA ASP A 142 -1.54 5.66 -15.35
C ASP A 142 -1.40 6.23 -13.92
N LEU A 143 -1.78 5.43 -12.92
CA LEU A 143 -1.47 5.72 -11.52
C LEU A 143 -0.10 5.14 -11.17
N ARG A 144 0.86 6.01 -10.86
CA ARG A 144 2.26 5.64 -10.55
C ARG A 144 2.61 6.04 -9.13
N ILE A 145 2.76 5.06 -8.24
CA ILE A 145 3.06 5.30 -6.82
C ILE A 145 4.44 4.75 -6.48
N ALA A 146 5.31 5.63 -5.98
CA ALA A 146 6.64 5.29 -5.54
C ALA A 146 6.60 4.70 -4.12
N ILE A 147 7.19 3.52 -3.95
CA ILE A 147 7.31 2.82 -2.68
C ILE A 147 8.74 2.94 -2.16
N SER A 148 8.88 3.28 -0.88
CA SER A 148 10.15 3.40 -0.18
C SER A 148 10.02 2.84 1.23
N VAL A 149 10.99 2.01 1.64
CA VAL A 149 11.01 1.40 2.99
C VAL A 149 12.19 1.87 3.85
N PHE A 150 12.84 2.98 3.46
CA PHE A 150 13.95 3.54 4.24
C PHE A 150 13.56 3.86 5.68
N ASP A 151 12.37 4.41 5.92
CA ASP A 151 11.89 4.72 7.28
C ASP A 151 11.68 3.46 8.12
N VAL A 152 11.18 2.39 7.51
CA VAL A 152 10.97 1.10 8.16
C VAL A 152 12.33 0.52 8.60
N LEU A 153 13.30 0.50 7.69
CA LEU A 153 14.64 0.00 7.97
C LEU A 153 15.39 0.89 8.98
N ARG A 154 15.17 2.20 8.94
CA ARG A 154 15.70 3.13 9.94
C ARG A 154 15.14 2.83 11.32
N SER A 155 13.82 2.61 11.44
CA SER A 155 13.18 2.20 12.71
C SER A 155 13.79 0.90 13.24
N ILE A 156 13.90 -0.15 12.41
CA ILE A 156 14.53 -1.42 12.83
C ILE A 156 15.99 -1.23 13.25
N THR A 157 16.71 -0.31 12.59
CA THR A 157 18.10 0.02 12.94
C THR A 157 18.18 0.68 14.31
N MET A 158 17.27 1.61 14.61
CA MET A 158 17.21 2.25 15.94
C MET A 158 16.89 1.22 17.02
N ASP A 159 15.89 0.36 16.82
CA ASP A 159 15.53 -0.68 17.80
C ASP A 159 16.72 -1.61 18.11
N ARG A 160 17.51 -1.98 17.07
CA ARG A 160 18.73 -2.76 17.23
C ARG A 160 19.81 -2.01 18.00
N LEU A 161 19.99 -0.72 17.71
CA LEU A 161 20.95 0.13 18.41
C LEU A 161 20.58 0.28 19.89
N ASP A 162 19.31 0.44 20.20
CA ASP A 162 18.84 0.54 21.59
C ASP A 162 19.16 -0.74 22.36
N VAL A 163 18.79 -1.90 21.81
CA VAL A 163 19.06 -3.20 22.44
C VAL A 163 20.56 -3.42 22.66
N VAL A 164 21.39 -3.18 21.64
CA VAL A 164 22.84 -3.43 21.76
C VAL A 164 23.53 -2.42 22.67
N ASN A 165 23.11 -1.15 22.67
CA ASN A 165 23.69 -0.11 23.53
C ASN A 165 23.32 -0.31 25.00
N ILE A 166 22.10 -0.77 25.28
CA ILE A 166 21.70 -1.21 26.63
C ILE A 166 22.60 -2.37 27.09
N ALA A 167 22.84 -3.36 26.22
CA ALA A 167 23.69 -4.50 26.56
C ALA A 167 25.16 -4.10 26.81
N ILE A 168 25.71 -3.18 26.00
CA ILE A 168 27.05 -2.61 26.19
C ILE A 168 27.14 -1.86 27.52
N SER A 169 26.16 -1.01 27.82
CA SER A 169 26.10 -0.26 29.08
C SER A 169 26.10 -1.20 30.29
N ASN A 170 25.21 -2.19 30.29
CA ASN A 170 25.13 -3.20 31.35
C ASN A 170 26.42 -4.01 31.50
N TYR A 171 27.08 -4.34 30.39
CA TYR A 171 28.36 -5.04 30.40
C TYR A 171 29.47 -4.19 31.02
N ASN A 172 29.61 -2.94 30.56
CA ASN A 172 30.64 -2.02 31.01
C ASN A 172 30.45 -1.65 32.50
N ALA A 173 29.22 -1.55 32.98
CA ALA A 173 28.94 -1.33 34.40
C ALA A 173 29.50 -2.46 35.29
N ARG A 174 29.51 -3.71 34.79
CA ARG A 174 29.97 -4.87 35.55
C ARG A 174 31.45 -5.23 35.32
N PHE A 175 31.96 -5.03 34.11
CA PHE A 175 33.26 -5.52 33.68
C PHE A 175 34.16 -4.46 33.06
N GLY A 176 33.76 -3.19 33.03
CA GLY A 176 34.46 -2.13 32.30
C GLY A 176 35.91 -1.89 32.75
N GLN A 177 36.26 -2.23 34.00
CA GLN A 177 37.63 -2.12 34.51
C GLN A 177 38.47 -3.40 34.27
N SER A 178 37.85 -4.59 34.37
CA SER A 178 38.55 -5.87 34.32
C SER A 178 38.59 -6.52 32.94
N ALA A 179 37.59 -6.24 32.10
CA ALA A 179 37.50 -6.74 30.73
C ALA A 179 36.78 -5.70 29.84
N PRO A 180 37.41 -4.55 29.55
CA PRO A 180 36.79 -3.54 28.69
C PRO A 180 36.50 -4.07 27.28
N LEU A 181 35.48 -3.50 26.62
CA LEU A 181 35.13 -3.88 25.24
C LEU A 181 36.05 -3.22 24.21
N TRP A 182 36.65 -4.04 23.35
CA TRP A 182 37.56 -3.61 22.29
C TRP A 182 37.22 -4.29 20.95
N GLY A 183 37.68 -3.69 19.85
CA GLY A 183 37.58 -4.28 18.52
C GLY A 183 36.33 -3.89 17.75
N SER A 184 35.90 -4.77 16.85
CA SER A 184 34.78 -4.53 15.94
C SER A 184 33.43 -4.83 16.58
N ALA A 185 32.35 -4.33 15.97
CA ALA A 185 30.99 -4.63 16.42
C ALA A 185 30.72 -6.14 16.51
N ALA A 186 31.17 -6.92 15.52
CA ALA A 186 31.01 -8.37 15.51
C ALA A 186 31.71 -9.07 16.68
N MET A 187 32.94 -8.66 17.02
CA MET A 187 33.67 -9.23 18.17
C MET A 187 32.96 -8.94 19.48
N ILE A 188 32.52 -7.69 19.66
CA ILE A 188 31.82 -7.24 20.86
C ILE A 188 30.47 -7.95 21.00
N VAL A 189 29.68 -8.04 19.92
CA VAL A 189 28.41 -8.78 19.93
C VAL A 189 28.62 -10.24 20.33
N ARG A 190 29.63 -10.91 19.77
CA ARG A 190 29.98 -12.29 20.16
C ARG A 190 30.32 -12.39 21.64
N GLN A 191 31.11 -11.45 22.18
CA GLN A 191 31.46 -11.41 23.59
C GLN A 191 30.23 -11.20 24.49
N LEU A 192 29.35 -10.27 24.13
CA LEU A 192 28.10 -10.00 24.83
C LEU A 192 27.17 -11.22 24.80
N GLN A 193 27.08 -11.92 23.67
CA GLN A 193 26.30 -13.16 23.55
C GLN A 193 26.89 -14.31 24.38
N LEU A 194 28.21 -14.49 24.37
CA LEU A 194 28.89 -15.50 25.19
C LEU A 194 28.65 -15.28 26.69
N ARG A 195 28.61 -14.02 27.10
CA ARG A 195 28.36 -13.60 28.49
C ARG A 195 26.88 -13.37 28.81
N ARG A 196 25.98 -13.71 27.89
CA ARG A 196 24.51 -13.64 28.05
C ARG A 196 23.94 -12.22 28.28
N PHE A 197 24.64 -11.19 27.82
CA PHE A 197 24.12 -9.80 27.74
C PHE A 197 23.28 -9.56 26.49
N LEU A 198 23.47 -10.38 25.45
CA LEU A 198 22.65 -10.38 24.23
C LEU A 198 22.15 -11.80 23.92
N PRO A 199 20.92 -11.95 23.38
CA PRO A 199 20.44 -13.25 22.94
C PRO A 199 21.24 -13.73 21.72
N ARG A 200 21.37 -15.06 21.61
CA ARG A 200 21.86 -15.70 20.38
C ARG A 200 20.73 -15.66 19.35
N GLY A 201 20.98 -15.08 18.18
CA GLY A 201 19.99 -15.02 17.11
C GLY A 201 20.15 -13.78 16.23
N PRO A 202 19.56 -12.62 16.61
CA PRO A 202 19.55 -11.44 15.76
C PRO A 202 20.97 -10.98 15.41
N VAL A 203 21.13 -10.46 14.20
CA VAL A 203 22.35 -9.80 13.73
C VAL A 203 22.42 -8.42 14.38
N PHE A 204 23.06 -8.34 15.56
CA PHE A 204 23.26 -7.09 16.32
C PHE A 204 24.56 -6.35 15.95
N ASP A 205 25.33 -6.89 15.01
CA ASP A 205 26.56 -6.27 14.49
C ASP A 205 26.32 -5.50 13.18
N ARG A 206 25.10 -5.53 12.64
CA ARG A 206 24.70 -4.84 11.41
C ARG A 206 23.36 -4.12 11.58
N ASP A 207 23.22 -3.01 10.86
CA ASP A 207 21.95 -2.32 10.74
C ASP A 207 20.97 -3.04 9.79
N ALA A 208 19.75 -2.52 9.67
CA ALA A 208 18.72 -3.11 8.83
C ALA A 208 19.01 -3.02 7.33
N PHE A 209 19.97 -2.17 6.93
CA PHE A 209 20.45 -2.05 5.56
C PHE A 209 21.59 -3.04 5.27
N GLY A 210 22.01 -3.84 6.27
CA GLY A 210 23.09 -4.81 6.16
C GLY A 210 24.49 -4.21 6.34
N ALA A 211 24.60 -2.92 6.63
CA ALA A 211 25.87 -2.27 6.89
C ALA A 211 26.35 -2.58 8.33
N PRO A 212 27.67 -2.80 8.54
CA PRO A 212 28.20 -3.04 9.87
C PRO A 212 28.03 -1.82 10.77
N LEU A 213 27.67 -2.06 12.03
CA LEU A 213 27.61 -1.02 13.06
C LEU A 213 29.00 -0.51 13.41
N ARG A 214 29.06 0.76 13.82
CA ARG A 214 30.29 1.47 14.17
C ARG A 214 30.43 1.54 15.68
N THR A 215 31.60 1.19 16.19
CA THR A 215 31.92 1.35 17.61
C THR A 215 32.17 2.82 17.95
N VAL A 216 31.78 3.21 19.17
CA VAL A 216 31.95 4.55 19.73
C VAL A 216 32.67 4.41 21.06
N GLY A 217 33.67 5.27 21.30
CA GLY A 217 34.50 5.23 22.51
C GLY A 217 35.69 4.28 22.43
N ARG A 218 36.65 4.48 23.34
CA ARG A 218 37.83 3.63 23.56
C ARG A 218 38.14 3.58 25.07
N PRO A 219 37.74 2.54 25.82
CA PRO A 219 37.00 1.34 25.39
C PRO A 219 35.59 1.64 24.88
N VAL A 220 35.00 0.69 24.15
CA VAL A 220 33.71 0.90 23.46
C VAL A 220 32.57 1.09 24.46
N THR A 221 31.85 2.19 24.34
CA THR A 221 30.71 2.57 25.20
C THR A 221 29.37 2.49 24.49
N ALA A 222 29.35 2.52 23.16
CA ALA A 222 28.14 2.39 22.37
C ALA A 222 28.46 1.97 20.93
N PHE A 223 27.41 1.61 20.19
CA PHE A 223 27.39 1.48 18.74
C PHE A 223 26.59 2.61 18.10
N SER A 224 26.88 2.87 16.82
CA SER A 224 26.16 3.80 15.95
C SER A 224 26.01 3.22 14.53
N SER A 225 25.05 3.75 13.77
CA SER A 225 24.93 3.50 12.32
C SER A 225 24.88 4.84 11.57
N ARG A 226 25.33 4.80 10.30
CA ARG A 226 25.17 5.92 9.34
C ARG A 226 23.72 6.09 8.87
N ASN A 227 22.90 5.04 8.96
CA ASN A 227 21.55 4.98 8.42
C ASN A 227 20.46 5.40 9.42
N THR A 228 20.84 6.19 10.43
CA THR A 228 19.95 6.68 11.49
C THR A 228 19.35 8.06 11.19
N ARG A 229 19.92 8.81 10.24
CA ARG A 229 19.44 10.16 9.86
C ARG A 229 18.49 10.11 8.67
N ARG A 230 17.51 11.01 8.64
CA ARG A 230 16.58 11.22 7.51
C ARG A 230 17.29 11.92 6.36
#